data_AF-A0A0G0XRQ2-F1
#
_entry.id   AF-A0A0G0XRQ2-F1
#
_cell.length_a   1.000
_cell.length_b   1.000
_cell.length_c   1.000
_cell.angle_alpha   90.00
_cell.angle_beta   90.00
_cell.angle_gamma   90.00
#
_symmetry.space_group_name_H-M   'P 1'
#
loop_
_entity.id
_entity.type
_entity.pdbx_description
1 polymer ?
#
loop_
_entity_poly.entity_id
_entity_poly.type
_entity_poly.pdbx_seq_one_letter_code
_entity_poly.pdbx_strand_id
1 'polypeptide(L)'
;MKLSLSTLVIKSSTHASGRGFTIIELLVSISIFTVLTGVVLAKYNTYNTSAPFANASEDVVLALRQAQVYGAGGKGNPAVCTGGTAFECTYGVYFSTSGTLKNGITLFVDTNNDRMFTQGTDSVIERIAWNSEISVSALSCPGPVGTCGSAVTVTFRRPDPLAFIAEVVNPANSYDSASVTLTHAISGRTANIVISKAGQISLR
;
A
#
# COMPACT_ATOMS: atom_id res chain seq x y z
N MET A 1 86.50 -47.24 1.86
CA MET A 1 85.34 -46.63 1.17
C MET A 1 84.79 -45.53 2.08
N LYS A 2 85.35 -44.31 1.99
CA LYS A 2 84.88 -43.12 2.72
C LYS A 2 83.88 -42.42 1.81
N LEU A 3 82.61 -42.35 2.21
CA LEU A 3 81.59 -41.61 1.49
C LEU A 3 81.25 -40.33 2.25
N SER A 4 81.26 -39.25 1.46
CA SER A 4 81.16 -37.84 1.78
C SER A 4 79.88 -37.47 2.52
N LEU A 5 80.01 -36.69 3.60
CA LEU A 5 78.90 -36.01 4.26
C LEU A 5 78.58 -34.72 3.49
N SER A 6 77.48 -34.74 2.74
CA SER A 6 76.92 -33.57 2.06
C SER A 6 76.11 -32.72 3.05
N THR A 7 76.51 -31.46 3.18
CA THR A 7 75.94 -30.44 4.06
C THR A 7 74.47 -30.15 3.74
N LEU A 8 73.57 -30.32 4.71
CA LEU A 8 72.18 -29.84 4.60
C LEU A 8 72.12 -28.40 5.13
N VAL A 9 71.93 -27.43 4.22
CA VAL A 9 71.65 -26.02 4.57
C VAL A 9 70.14 -25.86 4.78
N ILE A 10 69.71 -25.64 6.02
CA ILE A 10 68.32 -25.27 6.32
C ILE A 10 68.13 -23.78 6.01
N LYS A 11 67.46 -23.45 4.91
CA LYS A 11 67.03 -22.09 4.58
C LYS A 11 65.77 -21.76 5.38
N SER A 12 65.92 -20.95 6.43
CA SER A 12 64.80 -20.36 7.19
C SER A 12 64.05 -19.35 6.30
N SER A 13 62.75 -19.58 6.05
CA SER A 13 61.87 -18.61 5.40
C SER A 13 61.39 -17.59 6.42
N THR A 14 61.72 -16.34 6.17
CA THR A 14 61.35 -15.11 6.90
C THR A 14 59.86 -15.06 7.28
N HIS A 15 59.58 -14.85 8.58
CA HIS A 15 58.25 -14.46 9.05
C HIS A 15 57.87 -13.12 8.40
N ALA A 16 56.80 -13.12 7.60
CA ALA A 16 56.14 -11.89 7.20
C ALA A 16 55.64 -11.21 8.49
N SER A 17 56.23 -10.06 8.83
CA SER A 17 55.77 -9.23 9.94
C SER A 17 54.38 -8.73 9.61
N GLY A 18 53.36 -9.38 10.16
CA GLY A 18 52.00 -8.88 10.20
C GLY A 18 51.99 -7.63 11.08
N ARG A 19 52.15 -6.46 10.45
CA ARG A 19 52.08 -5.18 11.16
C ARG A 19 50.65 -5.02 11.66
N GLY A 20 50.47 -5.13 12.97
CA GLY A 20 49.19 -4.89 13.63
C GLY A 20 48.79 -3.41 13.57
N PHE A 21 47.49 -3.14 13.73
CA PHE A 21 46.94 -1.80 13.81
C PHE A 21 47.51 -1.05 15.01
N THR A 22 47.86 0.23 14.81
CA THR A 22 48.25 1.10 15.92
C THR A 22 47.01 1.54 16.72
N ILE A 23 47.21 1.88 18.01
CA ILE A 23 46.11 2.35 18.88
C ILE A 23 45.44 3.61 18.30
N ILE A 24 46.23 4.49 17.68
CA ILE A 24 45.70 5.72 17.08
C ILE A 24 44.81 5.43 15.86
N GLU A 25 45.17 4.45 15.03
CA GLU A 25 44.36 4.05 13.87
C GLU A 25 43.04 3.39 14.29
N LEU A 26 43.03 2.65 15.41
CA LEU A 26 41.80 2.10 15.98
C LEU A 26 40.86 3.22 16.46
N LEU A 27 41.41 4.23 17.14
CA LEU A 27 40.61 5.39 17.62
C LEU A 27 40.00 6.18 16.47
N VAL A 28 40.77 6.42 15.40
CA VAL A 28 40.28 7.10 14.19
C VAL A 28 39.21 6.25 13.48
N SER A 29 39.38 4.93 13.42
CA SER A 29 38.39 4.06 12.77
C SER A 29 37.06 4.03 13.54
N ILE A 30 37.10 3.96 14.87
CA ILE A 30 35.89 4.00 15.71
C ILE A 30 35.22 5.38 15.63
N SER A 31 35.98 6.47 15.54
CA SER A 31 35.38 7.81 15.42
C SER A 31 34.66 7.98 14.08
N ILE A 32 35.25 7.51 12.97
CA ILE A 32 34.59 7.51 11.66
C ILE A 32 33.34 6.62 11.69
N PHE A 33 33.45 5.42 12.27
CA PHE A 33 32.34 4.47 12.34
C PHE A 33 31.16 5.02 13.15
N THR A 34 31.40 5.68 14.28
CA THR A 34 30.34 6.27 15.11
C THR A 34 29.63 7.42 14.40
N VAL A 35 30.37 8.29 13.69
CA VAL A 35 29.78 9.36 12.87
C VAL A 35 28.92 8.79 11.75
N LEU A 36 29.42 7.80 11.00
CA LEU A 36 28.65 7.14 9.94
C LEU A 36 27.38 6.49 10.49
N THR A 37 27.50 5.75 11.59
CA THR A 37 26.37 5.08 12.25
C THR A 37 25.34 6.11 12.74
N GLY A 38 25.78 7.23 13.32
CA GLY A 38 24.91 8.32 13.75
C GLY A 38 24.07 8.92 12.61
N VAL A 39 24.69 9.17 11.45
CA VAL A 39 23.98 9.67 10.26
C VAL A 39 22.93 8.66 9.77
N VAL A 40 23.29 7.37 9.73
CA VAL A 40 22.36 6.30 9.30
C VAL A 40 21.16 6.21 10.24
N LEU A 41 21.37 6.18 11.56
CA LEU A 41 20.28 6.15 12.55
C LEU A 41 19.39 7.40 12.47
N ALA A 42 19.98 8.59 12.28
CA ALA A 42 19.22 9.82 12.13
C ALA A 42 18.31 9.79 10.88
N LYS A 43 18.75 9.15 9.79
CA LYS A 43 17.96 9.01 8.54
C LYS A 43 16.95 7.87 8.58
N TYR A 44 17.18 6.82 9.37
CA TYR A 44 16.29 5.67 9.48
C TYR A 44 14.88 6.07 9.95
N ASN A 45 14.77 7.04 10.85
CA ASN A 45 13.49 7.49 11.39
C ASN A 45 12.58 8.16 10.34
N THR A 46 13.17 8.80 9.32
CA THR A 46 12.40 9.41 8.21
C THR A 46 11.91 8.36 7.20
N TYR A 47 12.72 7.33 6.90
CA TYR A 47 12.35 6.27 5.95
C TYR A 47 11.19 5.41 6.44
N ASN A 48 11.12 5.13 7.75
CA ASN A 48 10.09 4.25 8.31
C ASN A 48 8.66 4.82 8.17
N THR A 49 8.52 6.13 7.95
CA THR A 49 7.19 6.79 7.81
C THR A 49 6.77 7.02 6.36
N SER A 50 7.72 7.08 5.43
CA SER A 50 7.40 7.41 4.02
C SER A 50 6.99 6.21 3.19
N ALA A 51 7.60 5.04 3.42
CA ALA A 51 7.32 3.84 2.64
C ALA A 51 5.92 3.26 2.94
N PRO A 52 5.48 3.09 4.21
CA PRO A 52 4.15 2.57 4.50
C PRO A 52 3.04 3.48 3.97
N PHE A 53 3.25 4.81 4.04
CA PHE A 53 2.28 5.78 3.54
C PHE A 53 2.15 5.74 2.01
N ALA A 54 3.29 5.66 1.29
CA ALA A 54 3.28 5.53 -0.16
C ALA A 54 2.59 4.22 -0.60
N ASN A 55 2.90 3.11 0.08
CA ASN A 55 2.24 1.82 -0.19
C ASN A 55 0.72 1.92 0.04
N ALA A 56 0.28 2.56 1.12
CA ALA A 56 -1.15 2.72 1.39
C ALA A 56 -1.89 3.52 0.29
N SER A 57 -1.28 4.59 -0.25
CA SER A 57 -1.87 5.30 -1.38
C SER A 57 -1.93 4.46 -2.66
N GLU A 58 -0.92 3.63 -2.90
CA GLU A 58 -0.90 2.73 -4.06
C GLU A 58 -1.91 1.58 -3.90
N ASP A 59 -2.08 1.04 -2.69
CA ASP A 59 -3.08 0.02 -2.39
C ASP A 59 -4.49 0.48 -2.78
N VAL A 60 -4.82 1.76 -2.52
CA VAL A 60 -6.10 2.35 -2.95
C VAL A 60 -6.24 2.34 -4.46
N VAL A 61 -5.22 2.82 -5.18
CA VAL A 61 -5.24 2.89 -6.65
C VAL A 61 -5.34 1.49 -7.25
N LEU A 62 -4.58 0.53 -6.72
CA LEU A 62 -4.60 -0.87 -7.16
C LEU A 62 -5.94 -1.53 -6.90
N ALA A 63 -6.52 -1.38 -5.71
CA ALA A 63 -7.82 -1.93 -5.38
C ALA A 63 -8.93 -1.38 -6.29
N LEU A 64 -8.91 -0.07 -6.59
CA LEU A 64 -9.85 0.55 -7.51
C LEU A 64 -9.70 0.01 -8.94
N ARG A 65 -8.45 -0.11 -9.43
CA ARG A 65 -8.17 -0.72 -10.74
C ARG A 65 -8.59 -2.18 -10.79
N GLN A 66 -8.40 -2.92 -9.71
CA GLN A 66 -8.82 -4.32 -9.59
C GLN A 66 -10.35 -4.43 -9.64
N ALA A 67 -11.07 -3.58 -8.90
CA ALA A 67 -12.53 -3.50 -8.97
C ALA A 67 -13.01 -3.16 -10.39
N GLN A 68 -12.36 -2.19 -11.05
CA GLN A 68 -12.68 -1.83 -12.43
C GLN A 68 -12.45 -3.00 -13.40
N VAL A 69 -11.32 -3.70 -13.30
CA VAL A 69 -11.02 -4.86 -14.15
C VAL A 69 -11.98 -6.02 -13.87
N TYR A 70 -12.38 -6.26 -12.63
CA TYR A 70 -13.32 -7.34 -12.30
C TYR A 70 -14.75 -7.01 -12.75
N GLY A 71 -15.22 -5.80 -12.44
CA GLY A 71 -16.52 -5.27 -12.82
C GLY A 71 -16.69 -5.12 -14.32
N ALA A 72 -15.66 -4.61 -15.02
CA ALA A 72 -15.65 -4.50 -16.47
C ALA A 72 -15.22 -5.79 -17.17
N GLY A 73 -14.63 -6.76 -16.46
CA GLY A 73 -14.11 -8.02 -17.01
C GLY A 73 -15.17 -9.13 -17.06
N GLY A 74 -16.25 -9.01 -16.29
CA GLY A 74 -17.27 -10.04 -16.19
C GLY A 74 -16.79 -11.26 -15.41
N LYS A 75 -15.90 -11.05 -14.43
CA LYS A 75 -15.49 -12.09 -13.48
C LYS A 75 -16.77 -12.50 -12.73
N GLY A 76 -17.33 -13.62 -13.13
CA GLY A 76 -18.60 -14.10 -12.61
C GLY A 76 -18.39 -15.05 -11.44
N ASN A 77 -19.19 -14.91 -10.39
CA ASN A 77 -19.40 -16.00 -9.43
C ASN A 77 -20.91 -16.14 -9.19
N PRO A 78 -21.58 -17.10 -9.85
CA PRO A 78 -23.02 -17.31 -9.70
C PRO A 78 -23.46 -17.66 -8.29
N ALA A 79 -22.54 -18.09 -7.42
CA ALA A 79 -22.85 -18.35 -6.00
C ALA A 79 -22.85 -17.07 -5.13
N VAL A 80 -22.35 -15.95 -5.66
CA VAL A 80 -22.10 -14.73 -4.88
C VAL A 80 -22.89 -13.54 -5.40
N CYS A 81 -23.07 -13.40 -6.71
CA CYS A 81 -23.74 -12.24 -7.30
C CYS A 81 -25.22 -12.56 -7.55
N THR A 82 -26.14 -11.88 -6.86
CA THR A 82 -27.57 -11.93 -7.22
C THR A 82 -27.94 -10.66 -7.98
N GLY A 83 -28.83 -10.76 -8.99
CA GLY A 83 -29.32 -9.59 -9.76
C GLY A 83 -28.91 -9.47 -11.23
N GLY A 84 -28.31 -10.52 -11.82
CA GLY A 84 -27.95 -10.58 -13.25
C GLY A 84 -27.65 -12.01 -13.73
N THR A 85 -27.12 -12.16 -14.95
CA THR A 85 -26.51 -13.45 -15.35
C THR A 85 -25.28 -13.73 -14.49
N ALA A 86 -24.83 -14.99 -14.40
CA ALA A 86 -23.68 -15.43 -13.60
C ALA A 86 -22.37 -14.63 -13.81
N PHE A 87 -22.31 -13.77 -14.84
CA PHE A 87 -21.17 -13.00 -15.30
C PHE A 87 -21.32 -11.47 -15.09
N GLU A 88 -22.42 -11.02 -14.49
CA GLU A 88 -22.72 -9.59 -14.25
C GLU A 88 -22.58 -9.19 -12.78
N CYS A 89 -21.43 -9.53 -12.19
CA CYS A 89 -21.11 -9.12 -10.83
C CYS A 89 -20.68 -7.65 -10.77
N THR A 90 -21.21 -6.92 -9.77
CA THR A 90 -20.76 -5.58 -9.44
C THR A 90 -19.61 -5.68 -8.45
N TYR A 91 -18.47 -5.08 -8.80
CA TYR A 91 -17.29 -5.06 -7.94
C TYR A 91 -17.01 -3.63 -7.49
N GLY A 92 -16.58 -3.45 -6.24
CA GLY A 92 -16.31 -2.12 -5.74
C GLY A 92 -15.32 -2.07 -4.59
N VAL A 93 -14.94 -0.83 -4.28
CA VAL A 93 -14.12 -0.48 -3.13
C VAL A 93 -14.92 0.42 -2.21
N TYR A 94 -14.94 0.05 -0.93
CA TYR A 94 -15.57 0.82 0.12
C TYR A 94 -14.53 1.57 0.95
N PHE A 95 -14.83 2.84 1.21
CA PHE A 95 -14.05 3.74 2.04
C PHE A 95 -14.90 4.27 3.19
N SER A 96 -14.29 4.46 4.36
CA SER A 96 -14.90 5.09 5.53
C SER A 96 -13.90 6.02 6.21
N THR A 97 -14.34 7.17 6.70
CA THR A 97 -13.55 8.05 7.57
C THR A 97 -13.70 7.69 9.05
N SER A 98 -14.58 6.74 9.38
CA SER A 98 -14.98 6.42 10.75
C SER A 98 -14.95 4.91 11.05
N GLY A 99 -14.97 4.58 12.33
CA GLY A 99 -14.97 3.20 12.82
C GLY A 99 -13.67 2.45 12.58
N THR A 100 -13.75 1.11 12.59
CA THR A 100 -12.61 0.19 12.39
C THR A 100 -12.19 0.09 10.92
N LEU A 101 -12.98 0.66 10.01
CA LEU A 101 -12.76 0.63 8.56
C LEU A 101 -11.89 1.79 8.06
N LYS A 102 -11.64 2.81 8.90
CA LYS A 102 -10.90 4.01 8.49
C LYS A 102 -9.42 3.79 8.19
N ASN A 103 -8.81 2.76 8.77
CA ASN A 103 -7.41 2.41 8.62
C ASN A 103 -7.21 1.38 7.49
N GLY A 104 -7.97 1.50 6.40
CA GLY A 104 -7.89 0.56 5.30
C GLY A 104 -9.00 0.74 4.29
N ILE A 105 -9.07 -0.22 3.38
CA ILE A 105 -10.08 -0.29 2.32
C ILE A 105 -10.62 -1.70 2.21
N THR A 106 -11.86 -1.80 1.74
CA THR A 106 -12.52 -3.10 1.55
C THR A 106 -12.89 -3.25 0.08
N LEU A 107 -12.27 -4.21 -0.59
CA LEU A 107 -12.66 -4.67 -1.91
C LEU A 107 -13.73 -5.74 -1.76
N PHE A 108 -14.87 -5.55 -2.40
CA PHE A 108 -16.02 -6.42 -2.24
C PHE A 108 -16.69 -6.71 -3.59
N VAL A 109 -17.55 -7.71 -3.57
CA VAL A 109 -18.54 -7.96 -4.61
C VAL A 109 -19.91 -7.79 -4.00
N ASP A 110 -20.73 -6.99 -4.67
CA ASP A 110 -22.12 -6.72 -4.30
C ASP A 110 -22.95 -7.97 -4.58
N THR A 111 -23.62 -8.47 -3.53
CA THR A 111 -24.37 -9.71 -3.55
C THR A 111 -25.87 -9.49 -3.65
N ASN A 112 -26.37 -8.27 -3.39
CA ASN A 112 -27.81 -7.94 -3.35
C ASN A 112 -28.24 -6.96 -4.46
N ASN A 113 -27.31 -6.57 -5.35
CA ASN A 113 -27.48 -5.67 -6.48
C ASN A 113 -27.89 -4.24 -6.10
N ASP A 114 -27.53 -3.79 -4.90
CA ASP A 114 -27.79 -2.42 -4.45
C ASP A 114 -26.65 -1.44 -4.81
N ARG A 115 -25.55 -1.95 -5.39
CA ARG A 115 -24.32 -1.22 -5.76
C ARG A 115 -23.59 -0.57 -4.60
N MET A 116 -23.89 -0.99 -3.38
CA MET A 116 -23.31 -0.51 -2.14
C MET A 116 -22.52 -1.60 -1.46
N PHE A 117 -21.74 -1.21 -0.44
CA PHE A 117 -21.15 -2.17 0.48
C PHE A 117 -21.95 -2.19 1.78
N THR A 118 -22.46 -3.37 2.12
CA THR A 118 -23.15 -3.68 3.36
C THR A 118 -22.42 -4.83 4.05
N GLN A 119 -21.82 -4.53 5.20
CA GLN A 119 -21.09 -5.53 5.99
C GLN A 119 -22.04 -6.66 6.42
N GLY A 120 -21.64 -7.90 6.14
CA GLY A 120 -22.42 -9.10 6.47
C GLY A 120 -23.41 -9.54 5.39
N THR A 121 -23.73 -8.66 4.43
CA THR A 121 -24.50 -9.00 3.23
C THR A 121 -23.56 -9.26 2.07
N ASP A 122 -22.62 -8.35 1.83
CA ASP A 122 -21.71 -8.44 0.68
C ASP A 122 -20.50 -9.30 0.96
N SER A 123 -20.01 -9.95 -0.10
CA SER A 123 -18.82 -10.80 0.00
C SER A 123 -17.57 -9.93 -0.14
N VAL A 124 -16.77 -9.94 0.93
CA VAL A 124 -15.46 -9.27 0.94
C VAL A 124 -14.46 -10.14 0.20
N ILE A 125 -13.85 -9.57 -0.84
CA ILE A 125 -12.80 -10.22 -1.63
C ILE A 125 -11.48 -10.05 -0.91
N GLU A 126 -11.20 -8.82 -0.51
CA GLU A 126 -9.96 -8.45 0.13
C GLU A 126 -10.17 -7.27 1.05
N ARG A 127 -9.54 -7.35 2.21
CA ARG A 127 -9.47 -6.23 3.14
C ARG A 127 -8.02 -5.83 3.29
N ILE A 128 -7.68 -4.64 2.82
CA ILE A 128 -6.35 -4.09 2.98
C ILE A 128 -6.38 -3.20 4.21
N ALA A 129 -5.69 -3.63 5.26
CA ALA A 129 -5.56 -2.90 6.50
C ALA A 129 -4.16 -2.26 6.59
N TRP A 130 -4.12 -0.97 6.88
CA TRP A 130 -2.90 -0.24 7.14
C TRP A 130 -2.58 -0.23 8.64
N ASN A 131 -1.41 0.31 8.99
CA ASN A 131 -1.11 0.58 10.39
C ASN A 131 -2.07 1.62 10.98
N SER A 132 -2.12 1.71 12.31
CA SER A 132 -3.00 2.66 13.01
C SER A 132 -2.71 4.13 12.72
N GLU A 133 -1.54 4.43 12.15
CA GLU A 133 -1.07 5.77 11.85
C GLU A 133 -1.59 6.28 10.51
N ILE A 134 -2.01 5.40 9.59
CA ILE A 134 -2.54 5.77 8.28
C ILE A 134 -4.05 5.55 8.28
N SER A 135 -4.80 6.58 7.88
CA SER A 135 -6.26 6.49 7.78
C SER A 135 -6.81 7.36 6.66
N VAL A 136 -8.02 7.03 6.22
CA VAL A 136 -8.86 7.91 5.42
C VAL A 136 -9.36 9.03 6.35
N SER A 137 -8.87 10.25 6.12
CA SER A 137 -9.18 11.41 6.98
C SER A 137 -10.35 12.23 6.46
N ALA A 138 -10.52 12.30 5.14
CA ALA A 138 -11.60 13.04 4.51
C ALA A 138 -12.08 12.37 3.23
N LEU A 139 -13.37 12.51 2.97
CA LEU A 139 -14.02 12.17 1.72
C LEU A 139 -14.69 13.42 1.18
N SER A 140 -14.58 13.66 -0.12
CA SER A 140 -15.29 14.74 -0.80
C SER A 140 -15.78 14.24 -2.14
N CYS A 141 -17.09 14.29 -2.36
CA CYS A 141 -17.71 13.77 -3.57
C CYS A 141 -18.60 14.86 -4.16
N PRO A 142 -18.08 15.75 -5.04
CA PRO A 142 -18.93 16.73 -5.69
C PRO A 142 -19.84 16.02 -6.70
N GLY A 143 -21.10 16.42 -6.71
CA GLY A 143 -22.07 15.91 -7.67
C GLY A 143 -23.46 16.54 -7.51
N PRO A 144 -24.42 16.13 -8.36
CA PRO A 144 -25.78 16.68 -8.37
C PRO A 144 -26.56 16.42 -7.07
N VAL A 145 -26.09 15.47 -6.25
CA VAL A 145 -26.68 15.08 -4.96
C VAL A 145 -25.97 15.66 -3.74
N GLY A 146 -25.08 16.64 -3.93
CA GLY A 146 -24.36 17.32 -2.85
C GLY A 146 -22.97 16.73 -2.61
N THR A 147 -22.54 16.69 -1.35
CA THR A 147 -21.26 16.10 -0.91
C THR A 147 -21.51 14.80 -0.14
N CYS A 148 -20.64 13.80 -0.33
CA CYS A 148 -20.66 12.59 0.50
C CYS A 148 -20.27 12.89 1.95
N GLY A 149 -20.78 12.08 2.87
CA GLY A 149 -20.54 12.12 4.30
C GLY A 149 -19.30 11.34 4.72
N SER A 150 -19.48 10.32 5.57
CA SER A 150 -18.37 9.61 6.23
C SER A 150 -18.00 8.30 5.56
N ALA A 151 -18.72 7.88 4.53
CA ALA A 151 -18.42 6.70 3.76
C ALA A 151 -18.73 6.91 2.28
N VAL A 152 -17.98 6.25 1.40
CA VAL A 152 -18.28 6.22 -0.02
C VAL A 152 -17.93 4.86 -0.59
N THR A 153 -18.76 4.41 -1.53
CA THR A 153 -18.59 3.18 -2.27
C THR A 153 -18.40 3.53 -3.73
N VAL A 154 -17.37 2.96 -4.34
CA VAL A 154 -17.11 3.09 -5.78
C VAL A 154 -17.26 1.72 -6.40
N THR A 155 -18.25 1.55 -7.28
CA THR A 155 -18.55 0.29 -7.95
C THR A 155 -18.42 0.38 -9.47
N PHE A 156 -18.13 -0.76 -10.09
CA PHE A 156 -18.01 -0.96 -11.52
C PHE A 156 -18.80 -2.20 -11.93
N ARG A 157 -19.54 -2.11 -13.03
CA ARG A 157 -20.38 -3.23 -13.51
C ARG A 157 -20.55 -3.19 -15.02
N ARG A 158 -20.24 -4.30 -15.70
CA ARG A 158 -20.63 -4.51 -17.10
C ARG A 158 -22.14 -4.29 -17.33
N PRO A 159 -22.54 -3.83 -18.53
CA PRO A 159 -21.71 -3.44 -19.68
C PRO A 159 -21.13 -2.02 -19.56
N ASP A 160 -21.39 -1.30 -18.48
CA ASP A 160 -21.03 0.10 -18.31
C ASP A 160 -19.62 0.24 -17.67
N PRO A 161 -18.64 0.84 -18.37
CA PRO A 161 -17.29 1.04 -17.82
C PRO A 161 -17.22 2.20 -16.82
N LEU A 162 -18.30 2.98 -16.65
CA LEU A 162 -18.33 4.13 -15.76
C LEU A 162 -18.28 3.70 -14.29
N ALA A 163 -17.65 4.56 -13.48
CA ALA A 163 -17.65 4.41 -12.03
C ALA A 163 -19.01 4.88 -11.48
N PHE A 164 -19.66 4.03 -10.70
CA PHE A 164 -20.81 4.41 -9.91
C PHE A 164 -20.33 4.76 -8.49
N ILE A 165 -20.51 6.00 -8.08
CA ILE A 165 -19.96 6.55 -6.83
C ILE A 165 -21.13 6.90 -5.93
N ALA A 166 -21.36 6.16 -4.85
CA ALA A 166 -22.52 6.38 -3.99
C ALA A 166 -22.18 6.22 -2.50
N GLU A 167 -23.03 6.77 -1.64
CA GLU A 167 -22.98 6.58 -0.19
C GLU A 167 -24.28 5.89 0.27
N VAL A 168 -24.21 5.19 1.40
CA VAL A 168 -25.33 4.42 1.98
C VAL A 168 -26.61 5.25 2.12
N VAL A 169 -26.48 6.55 2.37
CA VAL A 169 -27.62 7.45 2.56
C VAL A 169 -28.35 7.78 1.24
N ASN A 170 -27.66 7.70 0.10
CA ASN A 170 -28.21 8.00 -1.23
C ASN A 170 -27.79 6.94 -2.28
N PRO A 171 -28.20 5.67 -2.11
CA PRO A 171 -27.67 4.55 -2.89
C PRO A 171 -28.08 4.59 -4.38
N ALA A 172 -29.15 5.33 -4.72
CA ALA A 172 -29.66 5.43 -6.08
C ALA A 172 -28.92 6.46 -6.97
N ASN A 173 -28.11 7.34 -6.37
CA ASN A 173 -27.53 8.48 -7.09
C ASN A 173 -26.00 8.38 -7.10
N SER A 174 -25.42 8.55 -8.30
CA SER A 174 -23.97 8.63 -8.44
C SER A 174 -23.48 10.07 -8.35
N TYR A 175 -22.44 10.30 -7.55
CA TYR A 175 -21.62 11.53 -7.62
C TYR A 175 -20.82 11.59 -8.93
N ASP A 176 -20.33 12.79 -9.28
CA ASP A 176 -19.51 13.00 -10.49
C ASP A 176 -18.04 12.63 -10.26
N SER A 177 -17.59 12.72 -9.00
CA SER A 177 -16.28 12.26 -8.58
C SER A 177 -16.25 11.97 -7.08
N ALA A 178 -15.24 11.25 -6.62
CA ALA A 178 -14.88 11.06 -5.23
C ALA A 178 -13.40 11.38 -5.02
N SER A 179 -13.11 12.15 -3.99
CA SER A 179 -11.79 12.49 -3.50
C SER A 179 -11.59 11.80 -2.16
N VAL A 180 -10.63 10.89 -2.08
CA VAL A 180 -10.27 10.14 -0.88
C VAL A 180 -8.96 10.69 -0.37
N THR A 181 -8.98 11.36 0.78
CA THR A 181 -7.77 11.90 1.41
C THR A 181 -7.26 10.92 2.45
N LEU A 182 -6.01 10.47 2.27
CA LEU A 182 -5.29 9.71 3.27
C LEU A 182 -4.43 10.65 4.11
N THR A 183 -4.27 10.35 5.40
CA THR A 183 -3.39 11.09 6.29
C THR A 183 -2.56 10.13 7.13
N HIS A 184 -1.28 10.46 7.28
CA HIS A 184 -0.39 9.82 8.23
C HIS A 184 -0.31 10.65 9.52
N ALA A 185 -0.86 10.13 10.62
CA ALA A 185 -1.07 10.83 11.88
C ALA A 185 0.20 11.40 12.51
N ILE A 186 1.34 10.72 12.37
CA ILE A 186 2.61 11.16 12.97
C ILE A 186 3.29 12.24 12.14
N SER A 187 3.37 12.05 10.82
CA SER A 187 4.09 12.97 9.93
C SER A 187 3.24 14.14 9.42
N GLY A 188 1.92 14.06 9.55
CA GLY A 188 0.98 15.03 8.96
C GLY A 188 0.88 14.97 7.43
N ARG A 189 1.58 14.04 6.76
CA ARG A 189 1.52 13.88 5.30
C ARG A 189 0.14 13.47 4.85
N THR A 190 -0.27 14.01 3.71
CA THR A 190 -1.53 13.69 3.05
C THR A 190 -1.31 13.27 1.60
N ALA A 191 -2.22 12.46 1.09
CA ALA A 191 -2.27 12.00 -0.30
C ALA A 191 -3.73 12.05 -0.73
N ASN A 192 -4.00 12.54 -1.93
CA ASN A 192 -5.36 12.69 -2.41
C ASN A 192 -5.61 11.82 -3.64
N ILE A 193 -6.50 10.84 -3.51
CA ILE A 193 -6.90 9.97 -4.61
C ILE A 193 -8.22 10.47 -5.16
N VAL A 194 -8.24 10.86 -6.43
CA VAL A 194 -9.45 11.33 -7.11
C VAL A 194 -9.91 10.31 -8.14
N ILE A 195 -11.17 9.92 -8.01
CA ILE A 195 -11.89 9.03 -8.91
C ILE A 195 -12.98 9.83 -9.61
N SER A 196 -13.03 9.79 -10.93
CA SER A 196 -14.13 10.40 -11.70
C SER A 196 -15.20 9.36 -12.04
N LYS A 197 -16.41 9.84 -12.34
CA LYS A 197 -17.50 9.02 -12.92
C LYS A 197 -17.09 8.33 -14.23
N ALA A 198 -16.15 8.91 -14.98
CA ALA A 198 -15.59 8.29 -16.17
C ALA A 198 -14.64 7.10 -15.89
N GLY A 199 -14.39 6.77 -14.62
CA GLY A 199 -13.47 5.70 -14.22
C GLY A 199 -12.00 6.11 -14.23
N GLN A 200 -11.66 7.38 -14.48
CA GLN A 200 -10.29 7.87 -14.32
C GLN A 200 -9.91 7.88 -12.83
N ILE A 201 -8.77 7.30 -12.50
CA ILE A 201 -8.17 7.26 -11.16
C ILE A 201 -6.86 8.05 -11.20
N SER A 202 -6.70 9.02 -10.30
CA SER A 202 -5.50 9.84 -10.18
C SER A 202 -5.05 9.97 -8.74
N LEU A 203 -3.74 9.85 -8.51
CA LEU A 203 -3.09 10.13 -7.23
C LEU A 203 -2.45 11.53 -7.32
N ARG A 204 -2.73 12.39 -6.36
CA ARG A 204 -2.20 13.77 -6.24
C ARG A 204 -1.52 13.99 -4.90
#